data_AF-A0A954PXF1-F1
#
_entry.id   AF-A0A954PXF1-F1
#
_cell.length_a   1.000
_cell.length_b   1.000
_cell.length_c   1.000
_cell.angle_alpha   90.00
_cell.angle_beta   90.00
_cell.angle_gamma   90.00
#
_symmetry.space_group_name_H-M   'P 1'
#
loop_
_entity.id
_entity.type
_entity.pdbx_description
1 polymer ?
#
loop_
_entity_poly.entity_id
_entity_poly.type
_entity_poly.pdbx_seq_one_letter_code
_entity_poly.pdbx_strand_id
1 'polypeptide(L)'
;MNRMITTVLRPVTVWAATFALLVIWIHPTRVSAQETDPEQSRPAVSKSDVLEWVDQLDARKASDRSAAEKALIEAGVDALQYLPESRAGFSIEATERLSRVKTALMSLKAKTQSEAIRIRLGSAKTIGEALEIISRESQIEFEHNADESMDFQSSDTPLSFWNAVDLVLDQAKLDINHYGSSRDTLQLVDRSEDRLSRVDSAAYSGVYRIEPMSVSSRRVFNQPTQSGLNVSMEITWQPGLTPIGLTIPVAKLSGELDDGQSIKPQTTEQTIDIAANSELAFSEFYLPLELPVDSPNKIRTLRGTIESLLPGKRHDFELSLTDVGSKKTIDAMTVKLDRVQLNGELYEIRFIVELEDADRALESHRQWIFQNPAFVRDAEGNRIENLGYELFLQTESSVGLGYLFEVDRLEGATLVYQSPTSVVRNQVEFVLQDIALP
;
A
#
# COMPACT_ATOMS: atom_id res chain seq x y z
N MET A 1 -85.60 2.31 -22.10
CA MET A 1 -84.78 2.52 -23.31
C MET A 1 -83.55 1.62 -23.17
N ASN A 2 -83.64 0.39 -23.68
CA ASN A 2 -82.95 -0.12 -24.89
C ASN A 2 -81.42 -0.04 -24.77
N ARG A 3 -80.60 -1.09 -24.90
CA ARG A 3 -80.79 -2.51 -25.26
C ARG A 3 -79.49 -3.26 -24.85
N MET A 4 -79.62 -4.53 -24.47
CA MET A 4 -78.54 -5.53 -24.42
C MET A 4 -77.97 -5.84 -25.82
N ILE A 5 -76.81 -6.50 -25.87
CA ILE A 5 -76.43 -7.69 -26.69
C ILE A 5 -74.87 -7.79 -26.72
N THR A 6 -74.21 -8.69 -25.97
CA THR A 6 -73.70 -10.04 -26.36
C THR A 6 -73.09 -10.18 -27.77
N THR A 7 -72.02 -10.98 -27.92
CA THR A 7 -71.68 -11.90 -29.07
C THR A 7 -70.15 -11.99 -29.27
N VAL A 8 -69.49 -13.06 -28.80
CA VAL A 8 -69.03 -14.30 -29.49
C VAL A 8 -67.62 -14.22 -30.10
N LEU A 9 -66.75 -15.10 -29.60
CA LEU A 9 -65.50 -15.60 -30.18
C LEU A 9 -65.76 -16.52 -31.38
N ARG A 10 -64.94 -16.43 -32.44
CA ARG A 10 -64.40 -17.58 -33.20
C ARG A 10 -63.27 -17.17 -34.16
N PRO A 11 -62.42 -18.13 -34.59
CA PRO A 11 -61.02 -17.91 -34.97
C PRO A 11 -60.83 -17.68 -36.47
N VAL A 12 -59.71 -17.08 -36.84
CA VAL A 12 -59.23 -17.00 -38.22
C VAL A 12 -57.97 -17.84 -38.37
N THR A 13 -58.10 -18.94 -39.09
CA THR A 13 -57.03 -19.70 -39.74
C THR A 13 -56.43 -18.86 -40.87
N VAL A 14 -55.10 -18.70 -40.89
CA VAL A 14 -54.37 -18.23 -42.08
C VAL A 14 -53.35 -19.29 -42.49
N TRP A 15 -53.42 -19.59 -43.78
CA TRP A 15 -52.63 -20.53 -44.55
C TRP A 15 -51.12 -20.22 -44.55
N ALA A 16 -50.33 -21.29 -44.51
CA ALA A 16 -48.91 -21.29 -44.78
C ALA A 16 -48.63 -21.08 -46.28
N ALA A 17 -47.75 -20.12 -46.59
CA ALA A 17 -47.10 -20.02 -47.89
C ALA A 17 -45.59 -20.19 -47.69
N THR A 18 -45.07 -21.27 -48.26
CA THR A 18 -43.69 -21.72 -48.21
C THR A 18 -42.83 -20.84 -49.11
N PHE A 19 -41.94 -20.02 -48.54
CA PHE A 19 -40.85 -19.38 -49.26
C PHE A 19 -39.54 -20.09 -48.90
N ALA A 20 -38.97 -20.80 -49.87
CA ALA A 20 -37.64 -21.37 -49.77
C ALA A 20 -36.62 -20.23 -49.86
N LEU A 21 -35.87 -20.00 -48.78
CA LEU A 21 -34.74 -19.09 -48.74
C LEU A 21 -33.50 -19.87 -48.32
N LEU A 22 -32.59 -19.99 -49.29
CA LEU A 22 -31.29 -20.64 -49.21
C LEU A 22 -30.39 -19.82 -48.26
N VAL A 23 -30.33 -20.19 -46.99
CA VAL A 23 -29.41 -19.57 -46.02
C VAL A 23 -28.10 -20.34 -46.02
N ILE A 24 -27.07 -19.68 -46.52
CA ILE A 24 -25.67 -20.11 -46.46
C ILE A 24 -25.28 -20.24 -44.98
N TRP A 25 -24.86 -21.44 -44.57
CA TRP A 25 -24.30 -21.71 -43.25
C TRP A 25 -22.94 -21.01 -43.10
N ILE A 26 -22.94 -19.79 -42.56
CA ILE A 26 -21.72 -19.17 -42.04
C ILE A 26 -21.43 -19.84 -40.71
N HIS A 27 -20.42 -20.71 -40.67
CA HIS A 27 -19.88 -21.23 -39.42
C HIS A 27 -19.31 -20.04 -38.63
N PRO A 28 -19.65 -19.85 -37.35
CA PRO A 28 -18.92 -18.91 -36.51
C PRO A 28 -17.53 -19.51 -36.28
N THR A 29 -16.54 -19.02 -37.02
CA THR A 29 -15.14 -19.14 -36.65
C THR A 29 -14.99 -18.53 -35.26
N ARG A 30 -14.83 -19.40 -34.24
CA ARG A 30 -14.30 -19.02 -32.94
C ARG A 30 -12.93 -18.39 -33.18
N VAL A 31 -12.88 -17.07 -33.22
CA VAL A 31 -11.64 -16.32 -33.02
C VAL A 31 -11.28 -16.55 -31.56
N SER A 32 -10.31 -17.43 -31.32
CA SER A 32 -9.63 -17.53 -30.05
C SER A 32 -8.93 -16.20 -29.81
N ALA A 33 -9.57 -15.29 -29.07
CA ALA A 33 -8.89 -14.17 -28.47
C ALA A 33 -8.01 -14.75 -27.37
N GLN A 34 -6.75 -15.03 -27.71
CA GLN A 34 -5.69 -15.08 -26.71
C GLN A 34 -5.64 -13.69 -26.09
N GLU A 35 -6.19 -13.54 -24.88
CA GLU A 35 -5.79 -12.48 -23.96
C GLU A 35 -4.32 -12.74 -23.64
N THR A 36 -3.44 -12.14 -24.44
CA THR A 36 -2.03 -12.00 -24.10
C THR A 36 -1.97 -11.06 -22.91
N ASP A 37 -1.58 -11.63 -21.78
CA ASP A 37 -1.13 -10.93 -20.58
C ASP A 37 -0.17 -9.78 -21.00
N PRO A 38 -0.53 -8.49 -20.79
CA PRO A 38 0.27 -7.36 -21.29
C PRO A 38 1.64 -7.22 -20.61
N GLU A 39 1.98 -8.10 -19.67
CA GLU A 39 3.20 -8.07 -18.89
C GLU A 39 4.34 -8.93 -19.47
N GLN A 40 4.06 -9.87 -20.38
CA GLN A 40 5.07 -10.84 -20.86
C GLN A 40 5.81 -10.46 -22.16
N SER A 41 5.61 -9.27 -22.71
CA SER A 41 6.27 -8.87 -23.97
C SER A 41 6.71 -7.41 -23.99
N ARG A 42 7.41 -6.95 -22.95
CA ARG A 42 8.27 -5.76 -23.06
C ARG A 42 9.68 -6.21 -23.46
N PRO A 43 10.23 -5.75 -24.60
CA PRO A 43 11.63 -6.02 -24.91
C PRO A 43 12.51 -5.42 -23.82
N ALA A 44 13.47 -6.20 -23.33
CA ALA A 44 14.43 -5.74 -22.32
C ALA A 44 15.16 -4.49 -22.84
N VAL A 45 15.10 -3.41 -22.09
CA VAL A 45 15.71 -2.13 -22.46
C VAL A 45 17.24 -2.26 -22.41
N SER A 46 17.90 -2.00 -23.54
CA SER A 46 19.37 -2.04 -23.60
C SER A 46 20.00 -0.77 -23.03
N LYS A 47 21.15 -0.93 -22.35
CA LYS A 47 21.99 0.19 -21.90
C LYS A 47 22.36 1.15 -23.03
N SER A 48 22.59 0.63 -24.25
CA SER A 48 22.93 1.45 -25.42
C SER A 48 21.83 2.44 -25.75
N ASP A 49 20.58 1.98 -25.71
CA ASP A 49 19.41 2.73 -26.14
C ASP A 49 19.12 3.84 -25.13
N VAL A 50 19.26 3.54 -23.83
CA VAL A 50 19.13 4.53 -22.76
C VAL A 50 20.17 5.64 -22.87
N LEU A 51 21.44 5.28 -23.13
CA LEU A 51 22.50 6.29 -23.28
C LEU A 51 22.31 7.15 -24.52
N GLU A 52 21.82 6.56 -25.63
CA GLU A 52 21.48 7.31 -26.84
C GLU A 52 20.32 8.29 -26.59
N TRP A 53 19.25 7.87 -25.91
CA TRP A 53 18.17 8.79 -25.57
C TRP A 53 18.63 9.88 -24.61
N VAL A 54 19.52 9.57 -23.66
CA VAL A 54 20.14 10.59 -22.80
C VAL A 54 20.92 11.60 -23.63
N ASP A 55 21.70 11.18 -24.64
CA ASP A 55 22.34 12.10 -25.60
C ASP A 55 21.32 12.99 -26.33
N GLN A 56 20.21 12.41 -26.76
CA GLN A 56 19.18 13.11 -27.51
C GLN A 56 18.36 14.10 -26.67
N LEU A 57 18.46 14.07 -25.33
CA LEU A 57 17.86 15.09 -24.47
C LEU A 57 18.43 16.50 -24.73
N ASP A 58 19.64 16.61 -25.29
CA ASP A 58 20.25 17.89 -25.70
C ASP A 58 20.30 18.06 -27.23
N ALA A 59 19.46 17.32 -27.97
CA ALA A 59 19.39 17.41 -29.42
C ALA A 59 18.94 18.81 -29.88
N ARG A 60 19.42 19.23 -31.06
CA ARG A 60 19.09 20.57 -31.62
C ARG A 60 17.60 20.78 -31.88
N LYS A 61 16.87 19.71 -32.25
CA LYS A 61 15.43 19.78 -32.55
C LYS A 61 14.62 19.45 -31.30
N ALA A 62 13.61 20.27 -31.02
CA ALA A 62 12.70 20.05 -29.90
C ALA A 62 11.90 18.74 -30.01
N SER A 63 11.61 18.28 -31.23
CA SER A 63 10.98 16.98 -31.49
C SER A 63 11.81 15.83 -30.95
N ASP A 64 13.11 15.87 -31.19
CA ASP A 64 14.03 14.78 -30.87
C ASP A 64 14.24 14.73 -29.35
N ARG A 65 14.37 15.89 -28.69
CA ARG A 65 14.41 15.99 -27.22
C ARG A 65 13.15 15.42 -26.57
N SER A 66 11.98 15.75 -27.12
CA SER A 66 10.70 15.29 -26.57
C SER A 66 10.47 13.80 -26.82
N ALA A 67 10.92 13.28 -27.97
CA ALA A 67 10.88 11.85 -28.28
C ALA A 67 11.81 11.07 -27.34
N ALA A 68 13.01 11.58 -27.06
CA ALA A 68 13.94 10.97 -26.14
C ALA A 68 13.43 10.94 -24.69
N GLU A 69 12.87 12.06 -24.19
CA GLU A 69 12.23 12.12 -22.87
C GLU A 69 11.09 11.08 -22.76
N LYS A 70 10.25 10.98 -23.79
CA LYS A 70 9.18 9.98 -23.85
C LYS A 70 9.71 8.55 -23.89
N ALA A 71 10.71 8.26 -24.73
CA ALA A 71 11.30 6.93 -24.86
C ALA A 71 11.94 6.46 -23.54
N LEU A 72 12.63 7.36 -22.83
CA LEU A 72 13.18 7.06 -21.51
C LEU A 72 12.09 6.73 -20.47
N ILE A 73 10.95 7.44 -20.50
CA ILE A 73 9.83 7.14 -19.59
C ILE A 73 9.13 5.83 -19.98
N GLU A 74 8.92 5.56 -21.27
CA GLU A 74 8.29 4.34 -21.78
C GLU A 74 9.16 3.09 -21.58
N ALA A 75 10.48 3.26 -21.56
CA ALA A 75 11.43 2.22 -21.17
C ALA A 75 11.23 1.74 -19.71
N GLY A 76 10.60 2.56 -18.87
CA GLY A 76 10.22 2.19 -17.52
C GLY A 76 11.40 2.08 -16.54
N VAL A 77 11.14 1.44 -15.40
CA VAL A 77 12.02 1.41 -14.22
C VAL A 77 13.42 0.86 -14.53
N ASP A 78 13.53 -0.07 -15.48
CA ASP A 78 14.80 -0.70 -15.85
C ASP A 78 15.81 0.27 -16.44
N ALA A 79 15.36 1.42 -16.98
CA ALA A 79 16.25 2.45 -17.51
C ALA A 79 17.01 3.21 -16.41
N LEU A 80 16.49 3.27 -15.16
CA LEU A 80 17.08 4.04 -14.06
C LEU A 80 18.54 3.66 -13.79
N GLN A 81 18.88 2.38 -13.87
CA GLN A 81 20.23 1.87 -13.60
C GLN A 81 21.30 2.39 -14.58
N TYR A 82 20.86 2.91 -15.74
CA TYR A 82 21.74 3.41 -16.80
C TYR A 82 21.74 4.95 -16.90
N LEU A 83 20.86 5.63 -16.16
CA LEU A 83 20.79 7.09 -16.17
C LEU A 83 21.96 7.71 -15.37
N PRO A 84 22.71 8.66 -15.95
CA PRO A 84 23.77 9.34 -15.22
C PRO A 84 23.21 10.29 -14.15
N GLU A 85 23.89 10.46 -13.01
CA GLU A 85 23.53 11.44 -11.97
C GLU A 85 23.49 12.87 -12.51
N SER A 86 24.55 13.26 -13.21
CA SER A 86 24.65 14.48 -13.99
C SER A 86 25.53 14.22 -15.20
N ARG A 87 25.47 15.10 -16.20
CA ARG A 87 26.33 15.01 -17.37
C ARG A 87 26.95 16.36 -17.70
N ALA A 88 28.28 16.41 -17.64
CA ALA A 88 29.02 17.60 -18.03
C ALA A 88 28.76 17.93 -19.51
N GLY A 89 28.45 19.20 -19.79
CA GLY A 89 28.19 19.69 -21.15
C GLY A 89 26.71 19.71 -21.55
N PHE A 90 25.79 19.25 -20.70
CA PHE A 90 24.35 19.43 -20.95
C PHE A 90 23.94 20.90 -20.85
N SER A 91 23.05 21.31 -21.74
CA SER A 91 22.30 22.55 -21.56
C SER A 91 21.42 22.51 -20.31
N ILE A 92 20.98 23.69 -19.85
CA ILE A 92 20.05 23.80 -18.72
C ILE A 92 18.76 23.04 -19.02
N GLU A 93 18.23 23.16 -20.25
CA GLU A 93 17.03 22.43 -20.68
C GLU A 93 17.23 20.90 -20.63
N ALA A 94 18.37 20.39 -21.10
CA ALA A 94 18.66 18.96 -21.07
C ALA A 94 18.80 18.43 -19.63
N THR A 95 19.37 19.24 -18.73
CA THR A 95 19.46 18.92 -17.30
C THR A 95 18.08 18.83 -16.66
N GLU A 96 17.20 19.80 -16.93
CA GLU A 96 15.81 19.79 -16.46
C GLU A 96 15.02 18.60 -17.01
N ARG A 97 15.21 18.25 -18.29
CA ARG A 97 14.59 17.07 -18.90
C ARG A 97 15.04 15.78 -18.24
N LEU A 98 16.36 15.62 -18.03
CA LEU A 98 16.90 14.44 -17.35
C LEU A 98 16.37 14.33 -15.92
N SER A 99 16.26 15.45 -15.19
CA SER A 99 15.63 15.50 -13.88
C SER A 99 14.17 15.03 -13.95
N ARG A 100 13.34 15.56 -14.86
CA ARG A 100 11.94 15.11 -15.03
C ARG A 100 11.81 13.63 -15.36
N VAL A 101 12.67 13.09 -16.24
CA VAL A 101 12.70 11.66 -16.56
C VAL A 101 12.98 10.84 -15.30
N LYS A 102 14.00 11.22 -14.51
CA LYS A 102 14.32 10.52 -13.26
C LYS A 102 13.16 10.58 -12.28
N THR A 103 12.57 11.75 -12.07
CA THR A 103 11.40 11.91 -11.18
C THR A 103 10.25 11.02 -11.63
N ALA A 104 9.94 10.99 -12.94
CA ALA A 104 8.89 10.14 -13.49
C ALA A 104 9.18 8.64 -13.30
N LEU A 105 10.41 8.21 -13.58
CA LEU A 105 10.81 6.80 -13.43
C LEU A 105 10.94 6.38 -11.96
N MET A 106 11.42 7.25 -11.07
CA MET A 106 11.44 7.00 -9.62
C MET A 106 10.03 6.92 -9.06
N SER A 107 9.12 7.80 -9.49
CA SER A 107 7.70 7.71 -9.14
C SER A 107 7.07 6.42 -9.63
N LEU A 108 7.37 5.98 -10.85
CA LEU A 108 6.93 4.70 -11.39
C LEU A 108 7.51 3.51 -10.60
N LYS A 109 8.83 3.51 -10.33
CA LYS A 109 9.52 2.49 -9.52
C LYS A 109 8.87 2.36 -8.16
N ALA A 110 8.67 3.49 -7.49
CA ALA A 110 8.08 3.53 -6.18
C ALA A 110 6.62 3.02 -6.25
N LYS A 111 5.83 3.46 -7.23
CA LYS A 111 4.45 2.96 -7.45
C LYS A 111 4.41 1.44 -7.62
N THR A 112 5.24 0.87 -8.51
CA THR A 112 5.33 -0.58 -8.70
C THR A 112 5.80 -1.30 -7.44
N GLN A 113 6.72 -0.73 -6.67
CA GLN A 113 7.14 -1.30 -5.37
C GLN A 113 6.03 -1.25 -4.31
N SER A 114 5.09 -0.32 -4.43
CA SER A 114 3.94 -0.18 -3.53
C SER A 114 2.68 -0.91 -4.02
N GLU A 115 2.71 -1.53 -5.19
CA GLU A 115 1.55 -2.27 -5.71
C GLU A 115 1.26 -3.49 -4.85
N ALA A 116 -0.02 -3.69 -4.53
CA ALA A 116 -0.45 -4.78 -3.69
C ALA A 116 -0.18 -6.13 -4.37
N ILE A 117 0.55 -7.00 -3.67
CA ILE A 117 0.82 -8.36 -4.14
C ILE A 117 -0.48 -9.12 -4.37
N ARG A 118 -0.48 -10.00 -5.38
CA ARG A 118 -1.62 -10.84 -5.75
C ARG A 118 -1.26 -12.30 -5.56
N ILE A 119 -1.94 -12.96 -4.62
CA ILE A 119 -1.65 -14.31 -4.20
C ILE A 119 -2.54 -15.31 -4.92
N ARG A 120 -1.93 -16.36 -5.47
CA ARG A 120 -2.64 -17.45 -6.19
C ARG A 120 -2.57 -18.75 -5.40
N LEU A 121 -3.65 -19.06 -4.68
CA LEU A 121 -3.73 -20.23 -3.82
C LEU A 121 -4.15 -21.53 -4.55
N GLY A 122 -4.51 -21.48 -5.83
CA GLY A 122 -5.18 -22.59 -6.54
C GLY A 122 -4.49 -23.96 -6.50
N SER A 123 -3.18 -24.00 -6.23
CA SER A 123 -2.44 -25.26 -6.06
C SER A 123 -2.46 -25.84 -4.65
N ALA A 124 -2.81 -25.05 -3.63
CA ALA A 124 -2.83 -25.49 -2.23
C ALA A 124 -3.97 -26.46 -1.96
N LYS A 125 -3.67 -27.54 -1.24
CA LYS A 125 -4.62 -28.54 -0.77
C LYS A 125 -4.72 -28.57 0.75
N THR A 126 -3.73 -28.01 1.43
CA THR A 126 -3.66 -27.97 2.90
C THR A 126 -3.42 -26.56 3.40
N ILE A 127 -3.71 -26.31 4.69
CA ILE A 127 -3.45 -25.02 5.33
C ILE A 127 -1.95 -24.68 5.29
N GLY A 128 -1.08 -25.66 5.55
CA GLY A 128 0.37 -25.48 5.46
C GLY A 128 0.83 -25.04 4.07
N GLU A 129 0.35 -25.72 3.01
CA GLU A 129 0.67 -25.33 1.62
C GLU A 129 0.16 -23.92 1.28
N ALA A 130 -1.01 -23.54 1.79
CA ALA A 130 -1.57 -22.21 1.55
C ALA A 130 -0.73 -21.11 2.23
N LEU A 131 -0.33 -21.31 3.50
CA LEU A 131 0.53 -20.40 4.23
C LEU A 131 1.93 -20.32 3.61
N GLU A 132 2.49 -21.43 3.13
CA GLU A 132 3.78 -21.45 2.43
C GLU A 132 3.74 -20.64 1.12
N ILE A 133 2.65 -20.76 0.34
CA ILE A 133 2.47 -19.93 -0.85
C ILE A 133 2.42 -18.45 -0.48
N ILE A 134 1.65 -18.10 0.56
CA ILE A 134 1.55 -16.71 1.02
C ILE A 134 2.91 -16.20 1.49
N SER A 135 3.64 -16.96 2.32
CA SER A 135 4.96 -16.59 2.83
C SER A 135 5.96 -16.39 1.69
N ARG A 136 6.04 -17.34 0.74
CA ARG A 136 6.95 -17.23 -0.41
C ARG A 136 6.68 -15.98 -1.26
N GLU A 137 5.43 -15.64 -1.51
CA GLU A 137 5.08 -14.50 -2.37
C GLU A 137 5.15 -13.15 -1.65
N SER A 138 4.87 -13.12 -0.33
CA SER A 138 4.83 -11.89 0.47
C SER A 138 6.09 -11.62 1.28
N GLN A 139 6.92 -12.63 1.48
CA GLN A 139 8.05 -12.66 2.42
C GLN A 139 7.63 -12.46 3.89
N ILE A 140 6.38 -12.80 4.23
CA ILE A 140 5.83 -12.75 5.59
C ILE A 140 5.69 -14.15 6.13
N GLU A 141 6.33 -14.41 7.26
CA GLU A 141 6.25 -15.69 7.95
C GLU A 141 5.05 -15.76 8.90
N PHE A 142 4.64 -16.98 9.24
CA PHE A 142 3.51 -17.24 10.13
C PHE A 142 3.94 -18.08 11.32
N GLU A 143 3.70 -17.57 12.52
CA GLU A 143 3.87 -18.34 13.76
C GLU A 143 2.51 -18.88 14.21
N HIS A 144 2.36 -20.20 14.27
CA HIS A 144 1.11 -20.83 14.66
C HIS A 144 1.29 -22.23 15.24
N ASN A 145 0.27 -22.72 15.94
CA ASN A 145 0.16 -24.11 16.41
C ASN A 145 -0.90 -24.92 15.65
N ALA A 146 -1.41 -24.39 14.53
CA ALA A 146 -2.44 -25.02 13.72
C ALA A 146 -1.94 -26.31 13.06
N ASP A 147 -2.88 -27.24 12.78
CA ASP A 147 -2.59 -28.45 12.02
C ASP A 147 -2.42 -28.12 10.53
N GLU A 148 -1.17 -28.07 10.07
CA GLU A 148 -0.81 -27.78 8.68
C GLU A 148 -1.37 -28.79 7.68
N SER A 149 -1.70 -30.00 8.12
CA SER A 149 -2.23 -31.07 7.26
C SER A 149 -3.74 -30.96 7.01
N MET A 150 -4.41 -30.01 7.67
CA MET A 150 -5.83 -29.75 7.51
C MET A 150 -6.17 -29.44 6.04
N ASP A 151 -7.21 -30.08 5.52
CA ASP A 151 -7.71 -29.85 4.16
C ASP A 151 -8.09 -28.38 3.97
N PHE A 152 -7.61 -27.80 2.87
CA PHE A 152 -7.86 -26.42 2.48
C PHE A 152 -8.59 -26.37 1.13
N GLN A 153 -9.68 -25.61 1.10
CA GLN A 153 -10.41 -25.31 -0.13
C GLN A 153 -9.82 -24.03 -0.74
N SER A 154 -9.01 -24.22 -1.78
CA SER A 154 -8.38 -23.11 -2.48
C SER A 154 -9.34 -22.31 -3.36
N SER A 155 -8.89 -21.12 -3.73
CA SER A 155 -9.52 -20.27 -4.74
C SER A 155 -8.58 -20.10 -5.92
N ASP A 156 -9.11 -20.24 -7.14
CA ASP A 156 -8.38 -19.98 -8.39
C ASP A 156 -8.23 -18.48 -8.69
N THR A 157 -8.97 -17.63 -7.97
CA THR A 157 -8.94 -16.18 -8.19
C THR A 157 -7.74 -15.57 -7.47
N PRO A 158 -6.94 -14.71 -8.12
CA PRO A 158 -5.88 -13.96 -7.44
C PRO A 158 -6.45 -13.05 -6.35
N LEU A 159 -5.98 -13.22 -5.11
CA LEU A 159 -6.44 -12.47 -3.95
C LEU A 159 -5.42 -11.39 -3.56
N SER A 160 -5.83 -10.33 -2.88
CA SER A 160 -4.87 -9.49 -2.15
C SER A 160 -4.26 -10.28 -1.00
N PHE A 161 -3.11 -9.83 -0.48
CA PHE A 161 -2.45 -10.43 0.70
C PHE A 161 -3.44 -10.73 1.83
N TRP A 162 -4.16 -9.71 2.32
CA TRP A 162 -5.06 -9.89 3.46
C TRP A 162 -6.26 -10.78 3.18
N ASN A 163 -6.79 -10.76 1.96
CA ASN A 163 -7.91 -11.64 1.59
C ASN A 163 -7.45 -13.10 1.50
N ALA A 164 -6.23 -13.34 0.98
CA ALA A 164 -5.63 -14.68 0.99
C ALA A 164 -5.39 -15.19 2.42
N VAL A 165 -4.84 -14.34 3.30
CA VAL A 165 -4.64 -14.67 4.71
C VAL A 165 -5.98 -14.99 5.38
N ASP A 166 -6.97 -14.09 5.31
CA ASP A 166 -8.26 -14.29 5.97
C ASP A 166 -9.00 -15.53 5.45
N LEU A 167 -8.90 -15.86 4.16
CA LEU A 167 -9.47 -17.09 3.60
C LEU A 167 -8.88 -18.35 4.24
N VAL A 168 -7.57 -18.36 4.50
CA VAL A 168 -6.89 -19.48 5.18
C VAL A 168 -7.29 -19.51 6.66
N LEU A 169 -7.26 -18.36 7.33
CA LEU A 169 -7.59 -18.26 8.76
C LEU A 169 -9.05 -18.66 9.04
N ASP A 170 -9.99 -18.30 8.16
CA ASP A 170 -11.40 -18.67 8.32
C ASP A 170 -11.62 -20.19 8.28
N GLN A 171 -10.93 -20.88 7.37
CA GLN A 171 -11.02 -22.33 7.24
C GLN A 171 -10.31 -23.07 8.38
N ALA A 172 -9.17 -22.53 8.84
CA ALA A 172 -8.43 -23.05 9.98
C ALA A 172 -9.01 -22.65 11.35
N LYS A 173 -10.02 -21.76 11.37
CA LYS A 173 -10.57 -21.14 12.59
C LYS A 173 -9.50 -20.44 13.43
N LEU A 174 -8.66 -19.67 12.77
CA LEU A 174 -7.61 -18.86 13.37
C LEU A 174 -7.93 -17.36 13.29
N ASP A 175 -7.26 -16.59 14.14
CA ASP A 175 -7.24 -15.13 14.18
C ASP A 175 -5.77 -14.67 14.33
N ILE A 176 -5.54 -13.35 14.35
CA ILE A 176 -4.21 -12.74 14.42
C ILE A 176 -4.02 -12.14 15.80
N ASN A 177 -2.88 -12.44 16.44
CA ASN A 177 -2.41 -11.67 17.57
C ASN A 177 -1.46 -10.58 17.08
N HIS A 178 -1.99 -9.36 16.90
CA HIS A 178 -1.19 -8.23 16.46
C HIS A 178 -0.03 -7.90 17.39
N TYR A 179 -0.18 -8.11 18.70
CA TYR A 179 0.86 -7.80 19.69
C TYR A 179 1.99 -8.83 19.77
N GLY A 180 1.75 -10.05 19.29
CA GLY A 180 2.79 -11.06 19.13
C GLY A 180 3.38 -11.11 17.72
N SER A 181 2.89 -10.26 16.82
CA SER A 181 3.42 -10.14 15.47
C SER A 181 4.62 -9.18 15.44
N SER A 182 5.42 -9.29 14.39
CA SER A 182 6.55 -8.40 14.08
C SER A 182 6.39 -7.79 12.69
N ARG A 183 7.44 -7.12 12.20
CA ARG A 183 7.46 -6.55 10.84
C ARG A 183 7.42 -7.60 9.73
N ASP A 184 7.91 -8.80 9.99
CA ASP A 184 8.10 -9.89 9.02
C ASP A 184 7.34 -11.17 9.39
N THR A 185 6.71 -11.19 10.57
CA THR A 185 6.03 -12.38 11.09
C THR A 185 4.65 -12.04 11.61
N LEU A 186 3.64 -12.82 11.24
CA LEU A 186 2.29 -12.74 11.81
C LEU A 186 2.08 -13.90 12.77
N GLN A 187 1.71 -13.56 14.01
CA GLN A 187 1.32 -14.57 14.99
C GLN A 187 -0.16 -14.91 14.85
N LEU A 188 -0.45 -16.20 14.62
CA LEU A 188 -1.80 -16.72 14.50
C LEU A 188 -2.21 -17.42 15.80
N VAL A 189 -3.46 -17.22 16.20
CA VAL A 189 -4.05 -17.77 17.41
C VAL A 189 -5.40 -18.40 17.10
N ASP A 190 -5.93 -19.24 17.99
CA ASP A 190 -7.27 -19.79 17.82
C ASP A 190 -8.32 -18.68 17.81
N ARG A 191 -9.24 -18.75 16.83
CA ARG A 191 -10.34 -17.81 16.73
C ARG A 191 -11.40 -18.13 17.78
N SER A 192 -11.91 -17.08 18.45
CA SER A 192 -13.06 -17.21 19.36
C SER A 192 -14.32 -17.71 18.63
N GLU A 193 -15.17 -18.48 19.32
CA GLU A 193 -16.38 -19.06 18.70
C GLU A 193 -17.42 -18.01 18.26
N ASP A 194 -17.43 -16.84 18.90
CA ASP A 194 -18.32 -15.70 18.61
C ASP A 194 -17.73 -14.71 17.60
N ARG A 195 -16.47 -14.89 17.21
CA ARG A 195 -15.81 -14.07 16.20
C ARG A 195 -16.36 -14.43 14.82
N LEU A 196 -16.89 -13.43 14.13
CA LEU A 196 -17.40 -13.59 12.77
C LEU A 196 -16.29 -14.04 11.79
N SER A 197 -16.74 -14.52 10.63
CA SER A 197 -15.90 -14.77 9.46
C SER A 197 -15.09 -13.52 9.13
N ARG A 198 -13.78 -13.68 8.97
CA ARG A 198 -12.84 -12.58 8.72
C ARG A 198 -13.00 -12.04 7.31
N VAL A 199 -13.28 -12.92 6.35
CA VAL A 199 -13.56 -12.55 4.94
C VAL A 199 -14.86 -11.76 4.82
N ASP A 200 -15.87 -12.10 5.62
CA ASP A 200 -17.19 -11.47 5.51
C ASP A 200 -17.30 -10.17 6.33
N SER A 201 -16.40 -9.94 7.29
CA SER A 201 -16.44 -8.77 8.18
C SER A 201 -15.57 -7.61 7.70
N ALA A 202 -14.70 -7.80 6.71
CA ALA A 202 -13.71 -6.79 6.30
C ALA A 202 -13.84 -6.34 4.84
N ALA A 203 -13.32 -5.15 4.56
CA ALA A 203 -13.04 -4.68 3.22
C ALA A 203 -11.54 -4.78 2.93
N TYR A 204 -11.20 -5.19 1.71
CA TYR A 204 -9.81 -5.29 1.24
C TYR A 204 -9.54 -4.24 0.18
N SER A 205 -8.51 -3.42 0.38
CA SER A 205 -8.17 -2.38 -0.58
C SER A 205 -6.67 -2.09 -0.60
N GLY A 206 -6.03 -2.32 -1.75
CA GLY A 206 -4.57 -2.24 -1.86
C GLY A 206 -3.89 -3.18 -0.86
N VAL A 207 -3.02 -2.60 -0.03
CA VAL A 207 -2.29 -3.30 1.05
C VAL A 207 -3.08 -3.40 2.35
N TYR A 208 -4.31 -2.86 2.39
CA TYR A 208 -5.10 -2.69 3.59
C TYR A 208 -6.21 -3.72 3.73
N ARG A 209 -6.46 -4.10 4.99
CA ARG A 209 -7.67 -4.75 5.50
C ARG A 209 -8.35 -3.76 6.43
N ILE A 210 -9.63 -3.51 6.24
CA ILE A 210 -10.41 -2.56 7.06
C ILE A 210 -11.62 -3.27 7.62
N GLU A 211 -11.83 -3.20 8.94
CA GLU A 211 -12.90 -3.91 9.62
C GLU A 211 -13.61 -3.02 10.64
N PRO A 212 -14.96 -2.97 10.67
CA PRO A 212 -15.72 -2.37 11.73
C PRO A 212 -15.69 -3.25 12.99
N MET A 213 -15.27 -2.67 14.11
CA MET A 213 -15.11 -3.37 15.38
C MET A 213 -16.32 -3.21 16.29
N SER A 214 -16.90 -2.01 16.32
CA SER A 214 -18.12 -1.75 17.09
C SER A 214 -18.85 -0.52 16.57
N VAL A 215 -20.15 -0.46 16.88
CA VAL A 215 -20.97 0.73 16.64
C VAL A 215 -21.57 1.19 17.96
N SER A 216 -21.44 2.49 18.24
CA SER A 216 -22.05 3.12 19.41
C SER A 216 -22.88 4.33 19.00
N SER A 217 -24.04 4.49 19.64
CA SER A 217 -24.88 5.69 19.47
C SER A 217 -24.95 6.46 20.78
N ARG A 218 -24.82 7.79 20.70
CA ARG A 218 -24.93 8.69 21.84
C ARG A 218 -26.01 9.74 21.58
N ARG A 219 -26.97 9.86 22.49
CA ARG A 219 -27.99 10.92 22.48
C ARG A 219 -27.73 11.88 23.63
N VAL A 220 -27.58 13.17 23.32
CA VAL A 220 -27.29 14.21 24.31
C VAL A 220 -28.52 15.11 24.47
N PHE A 221 -29.33 14.86 25.50
CA PHE A 221 -30.65 15.50 25.65
C PHE A 221 -30.60 17.01 25.90
N ASN A 222 -29.59 17.50 26.61
CA ASN A 222 -29.43 18.93 26.90
C ASN A 222 -28.72 19.70 25.77
N GLN A 223 -28.05 19.00 24.86
CA GLN A 223 -27.35 19.55 23.70
C GLN A 223 -27.53 18.60 22.50
N PRO A 224 -28.74 18.53 21.88
CA PRO A 224 -29.05 17.53 20.86
C PRO A 224 -28.08 17.49 19.67
N THR A 225 -27.45 18.62 19.35
CA THR A 225 -26.41 18.75 18.32
C THR A 225 -25.12 17.97 18.59
N GLN A 226 -24.90 17.51 19.82
CA GLN A 226 -23.80 16.62 20.19
C GLN A 226 -24.18 15.13 20.19
N SER A 227 -25.41 14.80 19.77
CA SER A 227 -25.77 13.40 19.52
C SER A 227 -25.04 12.91 18.27
N GLY A 228 -24.63 11.64 18.26
CA GLY A 228 -23.79 11.10 17.20
C GLY A 228 -23.78 9.59 17.18
N LEU A 229 -23.39 9.05 16.03
CA LEU A 229 -23.04 7.65 15.84
C LEU A 229 -21.52 7.56 15.70
N ASN A 230 -20.89 6.57 16.31
CA ASN A 230 -19.47 6.32 16.13
C ASN A 230 -19.26 4.87 15.72
N VAL A 231 -18.57 4.67 14.59
CA VAL A 231 -18.12 3.36 14.14
C VAL A 231 -16.63 3.26 14.46
N SER A 232 -16.30 2.36 15.38
CA SER A 232 -14.91 2.00 15.66
C SER A 232 -14.42 1.06 14.56
N MET A 233 -13.25 1.37 14.02
CA MET A 233 -12.65 0.70 12.88
C MET A 233 -11.26 0.22 13.23
N GLU A 234 -10.90 -0.95 12.71
CA GLU A 234 -9.51 -1.42 12.61
C GLU A 234 -9.05 -1.30 11.17
N ILE A 235 -7.82 -0.83 10.96
CA ILE A 235 -7.12 -0.95 9.69
C ILE A 235 -5.79 -1.65 9.89
N THR A 236 -5.59 -2.73 9.13
CA THR A 236 -4.35 -3.50 9.07
C THR A 236 -3.69 -3.26 7.72
N TRP A 237 -2.36 -3.23 7.66
CA TRP A 237 -1.59 -3.16 6.41
C TRP A 237 -0.62 -4.32 6.31
N GLN A 238 -0.27 -4.72 5.08
CA GLN A 238 0.72 -5.79 4.87
C GLN A 238 2.00 -5.48 5.68
N PRO A 239 2.52 -6.43 6.47
CA PRO A 239 3.75 -6.22 7.21
C PRO A 239 4.91 -5.84 6.27
N GLY A 240 5.83 -5.00 6.74
CA GLY A 240 6.88 -4.39 5.91
C GLY A 240 6.45 -3.18 5.07
N LEU A 241 5.14 -2.94 4.87
CA LEU A 241 4.59 -1.78 4.15
C LEU A 241 3.90 -0.78 5.08
N THR A 242 4.52 -0.50 6.23
CA THR A 242 3.98 0.47 7.20
C THR A 242 3.86 1.85 6.58
N PRO A 243 2.65 2.43 6.51
CA PRO A 243 2.48 3.77 5.98
C PRO A 243 3.23 4.80 6.83
N ILE A 244 3.88 5.75 6.17
CA ILE A 244 4.48 6.94 6.80
C ILE A 244 3.41 7.94 7.22
N GLY A 245 2.31 7.97 6.49
CA GLY A 245 1.13 8.78 6.75
C GLY A 245 -0.10 8.06 6.21
N LEU A 246 -1.21 8.17 6.93
CA LEU A 246 -2.45 7.48 6.62
C LEU A 246 -3.62 8.36 7.04
N THR A 247 -4.47 8.73 6.09
CA THR A 247 -5.60 9.64 6.33
C THR A 247 -6.84 9.21 5.55
N ILE A 248 -8.00 9.63 6.05
CA ILE A 248 -9.28 9.49 5.34
C ILE A 248 -9.86 10.90 5.13
N PRO A 249 -9.94 11.39 3.89
CA PRO A 249 -10.63 12.65 3.61
C PRO A 249 -12.12 12.53 3.94
N VAL A 250 -12.60 13.36 4.85
CA VAL A 250 -13.99 13.34 5.32
C VAL A 250 -14.97 13.60 4.18
N ALA A 251 -14.59 14.46 3.22
CA ALA A 251 -15.38 14.73 2.02
C ALA A 251 -15.57 13.51 1.09
N LYS A 252 -14.74 12.47 1.23
CA LYS A 252 -14.83 11.20 0.49
C LYS A 252 -15.46 10.08 1.31
N LEU A 253 -15.92 10.35 2.53
CA LEU A 253 -16.64 9.40 3.38
C LEU A 253 -18.14 9.55 3.15
N SER A 254 -18.82 8.44 2.85
CA SER A 254 -20.27 8.42 2.67
C SER A 254 -20.85 7.09 3.15
N GLY A 255 -22.08 7.12 3.66
CA GLY A 255 -22.79 5.90 4.01
C GLY A 255 -24.25 5.92 3.59
N GLU A 256 -24.82 4.74 3.45
CA GLU A 256 -26.23 4.50 3.15
C GLU A 256 -26.81 3.52 4.16
N LEU A 257 -27.97 3.86 4.70
CA LEU A 257 -28.73 3.07 5.66
C LEU A 257 -29.67 2.08 4.94
N ASP A 258 -30.23 1.12 5.67
CA ASP A 258 -31.17 0.13 5.13
C ASP A 258 -32.55 0.71 4.77
N ASP A 259 -32.89 1.89 5.28
CA ASP A 259 -34.08 2.66 4.93
C ASP A 259 -33.87 3.57 3.69
N GLY A 260 -32.68 3.55 3.09
CA GLY A 260 -32.30 4.35 1.92
C GLY A 260 -31.83 5.76 2.24
N GLN A 261 -31.77 6.17 3.50
CA GLN A 261 -31.20 7.47 3.90
C GLN A 261 -29.68 7.44 3.84
N SER A 262 -29.07 8.60 3.56
CA SER A 262 -27.62 8.76 3.63
C SER A 262 -27.18 9.19 5.02
N ILE A 263 -26.12 8.58 5.53
CA ILE A 263 -25.45 9.00 6.75
C ILE A 263 -24.19 9.79 6.39
N LYS A 264 -23.98 10.91 7.08
CA LYS A 264 -22.86 11.84 6.84
C LYS A 264 -21.90 11.85 8.02
N PRO A 265 -20.64 12.25 7.80
CA PRO A 265 -19.70 12.51 8.88
C PRO A 265 -20.17 13.68 9.76
N GLN A 266 -19.99 13.59 11.07
CA GLN A 266 -20.33 14.65 12.03
C GLN A 266 -19.20 15.67 12.23
N THR A 267 -17.95 15.31 11.89
CA THR A 267 -16.78 16.17 12.14
C THR A 267 -16.69 17.35 11.16
N THR A 268 -16.18 18.48 11.66
CA THR A 268 -15.80 19.65 10.84
C THR A 268 -14.39 19.56 10.29
N GLU A 269 -13.61 18.56 10.70
CA GLU A 269 -12.26 18.32 10.18
C GLU A 269 -12.30 17.89 8.72
N GLN A 270 -11.26 18.22 7.96
CA GLN A 270 -11.16 17.86 6.55
C GLN A 270 -10.70 16.42 6.34
N THR A 271 -9.91 15.89 7.27
CA THR A 271 -9.32 14.54 7.25
C THR A 271 -9.43 13.89 8.62
N ILE A 272 -9.47 12.57 8.64
CA ILE A 272 -9.25 11.74 9.83
C ILE A 272 -7.84 11.19 9.70
N ASP A 273 -6.95 11.55 10.64
CA ASP A 273 -5.58 11.07 10.65
C ASP A 273 -5.49 9.75 11.42
N ILE A 274 -4.83 8.75 10.84
CA ILE A 274 -4.67 7.42 11.42
C ILE A 274 -3.20 7.22 11.76
N ALA A 275 -2.92 6.94 13.03
CA ALA A 275 -1.56 6.70 13.48
C ALA A 275 -1.04 5.36 12.97
N ALA A 276 0.04 5.37 12.19
CA ALA A 276 0.74 4.16 11.81
C ALA A 276 1.88 3.87 12.79
N ASN A 277 1.98 2.62 13.25
CA ASN A 277 3.03 2.15 14.16
C ASN A 277 4.06 1.31 13.38
N SER A 278 5.35 1.53 13.59
CA SER A 278 6.44 0.79 12.93
C SER A 278 6.61 -0.66 13.38
N GLU A 279 6.09 -0.97 14.57
CA GLU A 279 6.19 -2.29 15.22
C GLU A 279 4.93 -3.13 15.02
N LEU A 280 3.76 -2.47 14.94
CA LEU A 280 2.47 -3.13 14.82
C LEU A 280 1.84 -2.79 13.48
N ALA A 281 1.49 -3.81 12.68
CA ALA A 281 0.94 -3.63 11.35
C ALA A 281 -0.57 -3.27 11.34
N PHE A 282 -1.06 -2.59 12.38
CA PHE A 282 -2.47 -2.19 12.51
C PHE A 282 -2.64 -0.87 13.26
N SER A 283 -3.84 -0.30 13.13
CA SER A 283 -4.28 0.86 13.88
C SER A 283 -5.79 0.84 14.08
N GLU A 284 -6.25 1.44 15.16
CA GLU A 284 -7.66 1.67 15.42
C GLU A 284 -8.01 3.14 15.24
N PHE A 285 -9.17 3.40 14.65
CA PHE A 285 -9.68 4.76 14.47
C PHE A 285 -11.20 4.78 14.54
N TYR A 286 -11.75 5.99 14.53
CA TYR A 286 -13.18 6.23 14.71
C TYR A 286 -13.73 7.01 13.53
N LEU A 287 -14.91 6.60 13.06
CA LEU A 287 -15.69 7.32 12.06
C LEU A 287 -16.86 8.01 12.76
N PRO A 288 -16.74 9.31 13.08
CA PRO A 288 -17.83 10.07 13.68
C PRO A 288 -18.87 10.38 12.60
N LEU A 289 -20.07 9.85 12.78
CA LEU A 289 -21.20 9.97 11.86
C LEU A 289 -22.38 10.67 12.55
N GLU A 290 -23.21 11.34 11.77
CA GLU A 290 -24.47 11.91 12.26
C GLU A 290 -25.37 10.80 12.78
N LEU A 291 -26.06 11.05 13.91
CA LEU A 291 -27.03 10.11 14.43
C LEU A 291 -28.25 10.05 13.47
N PRO A 292 -28.67 8.88 12.97
CA PRO A 292 -29.86 8.76 12.15
C PRO A 292 -31.11 9.29 12.88
N VAL A 293 -31.98 9.99 12.15
CA VAL A 293 -33.23 10.55 12.72
C VAL A 293 -34.26 9.44 12.94
N ASP A 294 -34.35 8.51 11.99
CA ASP A 294 -35.20 7.32 12.10
C ASP A 294 -34.46 6.19 12.85
N SER A 295 -35.05 5.00 12.88
CA SER A 295 -34.46 3.81 13.53
C SER A 295 -34.07 2.75 12.48
N PRO A 296 -33.06 3.03 11.63
CA PRO A 296 -32.50 2.04 10.71
C PRO A 296 -31.85 0.91 11.51
N ASN A 297 -31.83 -0.31 10.95
CA ASN A 297 -31.24 -1.47 11.65
C ASN A 297 -29.77 -1.67 11.28
N LYS A 298 -29.32 -1.12 10.14
CA LYS A 298 -27.94 -1.27 9.68
C LYS A 298 -27.51 -0.15 8.74
N ILE A 299 -26.20 0.07 8.68
CA ILE A 299 -25.54 0.76 7.59
C ILE A 299 -25.38 -0.27 6.46
N ARG A 300 -26.17 -0.12 5.40
CA ARG A 300 -26.15 -0.99 4.22
C ARG A 300 -24.81 -0.93 3.51
N THR A 301 -24.28 0.27 3.31
CA THR A 301 -22.94 0.47 2.75
C THR A 301 -22.24 1.66 3.39
N LEU A 302 -20.97 1.50 3.74
CA LEU A 302 -20.09 2.58 4.17
C LEU A 302 -18.87 2.62 3.24
N ARG A 303 -18.66 3.78 2.61
CA ARG A 303 -17.64 3.97 1.56
C ARG A 303 -16.70 5.08 1.96
N GLY A 304 -15.43 4.89 1.66
CA GLY A 304 -14.42 5.92 1.89
C GLY A 304 -13.23 5.76 0.97
N THR A 305 -12.33 6.73 1.08
CA THR A 305 -11.02 6.70 0.44
C THR A 305 -9.95 6.81 1.50
N ILE A 306 -8.95 5.96 1.42
CA ILE A 306 -7.72 6.04 2.20
C ILE A 306 -6.67 6.72 1.34
N GLU A 307 -6.06 7.77 1.87
CA GLU A 307 -4.88 8.41 1.31
C GLU A 307 -3.68 8.08 2.19
N SER A 308 -2.57 7.67 1.57
CA SER A 308 -1.43 7.12 2.29
C SER A 308 -0.11 7.48 1.64
N LEU A 309 0.93 7.51 2.47
CA LEU A 309 2.33 7.62 2.05
C LEU A 309 3.01 6.28 2.32
N LEU A 310 3.17 5.45 1.29
CA LEU A 310 3.81 4.14 1.42
C LEU A 310 5.32 4.24 1.21
N PRO A 311 6.15 3.66 2.09
CA PRO A 311 7.58 3.59 1.87
C PRO A 311 7.91 2.66 0.71
N GLY A 312 8.91 3.02 -0.09
CA GLY A 312 9.52 2.12 -1.07
C GLY A 312 10.47 1.11 -0.41
N LYS A 313 11.26 0.42 -1.25
CA LYS A 313 12.27 -0.54 -0.75
C LYS A 313 13.27 0.14 0.20
N ARG A 314 13.60 -0.55 1.30
CA ARG A 314 14.63 -0.11 2.25
C ARG A 314 16.02 -0.42 1.73
N HIS A 315 16.95 0.44 2.11
CA HIS A 315 18.35 0.31 1.78
C HIS A 315 19.22 0.49 3.02
N ASP A 316 20.33 -0.25 3.05
CA ASP A 316 21.33 -0.16 4.10
C ASP A 316 22.37 0.91 3.74
N PHE A 317 22.42 1.94 4.58
CA PHE A 317 23.45 2.96 4.55
C PHE A 317 24.57 2.55 5.50
N GLU A 318 25.58 1.93 4.93
CA GLU A 318 26.78 1.46 5.64
C GLU A 318 27.88 2.53 5.56
N LEU A 319 28.33 3.03 6.71
CA LEU A 319 29.33 4.09 6.85
C LEU A 319 30.38 3.68 7.88
N SER A 320 31.67 3.70 7.50
CA SER A 320 32.77 3.37 8.42
C SER A 320 32.89 4.40 9.53
N LEU A 321 32.97 3.95 10.79
CA LEU A 321 33.07 4.86 11.94
C LEU A 321 34.39 5.64 12.00
N THR A 322 35.41 5.19 11.28
CA THR A 322 36.72 5.87 11.19
C THR A 322 36.77 6.93 10.09
N ASP A 323 35.77 6.98 9.19
CA ASP A 323 35.75 7.87 8.04
C ASP A 323 34.72 9.00 8.23
N VAL A 324 34.99 9.86 9.21
CA VAL A 324 34.12 11.00 9.53
C VAL A 324 34.04 11.96 8.34
N GLY A 325 32.83 12.32 7.94
CA GLY A 325 32.56 13.12 6.75
C GLY A 325 32.20 12.28 5.51
N SER A 326 32.39 10.96 5.56
CA SER A 326 31.89 10.05 4.52
C SER A 326 30.38 10.16 4.37
N LYS A 327 29.92 9.92 3.14
CA LYS A 327 28.50 9.93 2.80
C LYS A 327 28.18 8.81 1.83
N LYS A 328 26.95 8.30 1.92
CA LYS A 328 26.40 7.31 1.00
C LYS A 328 25.05 7.83 0.51
N THR A 329 24.91 7.87 -0.81
CA THR A 329 23.68 8.29 -1.48
C THR A 329 23.07 7.09 -2.17
N ILE A 330 21.77 6.87 -1.93
CA ILE A 330 20.98 5.82 -2.58
C ILE A 330 19.64 6.44 -2.97
N ASP A 331 19.33 6.39 -4.27
CA ASP A 331 18.21 7.12 -4.90
C ASP A 331 18.21 8.61 -4.45
N ALA A 332 17.13 9.10 -3.84
CA ALA A 332 16.98 10.48 -3.39
C ALA A 332 17.51 10.75 -1.98
N MET A 333 18.03 9.74 -1.27
CA MET A 333 18.46 9.88 0.12
C MET A 333 19.99 9.83 0.25
N THR A 334 20.54 10.80 0.99
CA THR A 334 21.95 10.83 1.38
C THR A 334 22.08 10.72 2.89
N VAL A 335 22.93 9.80 3.35
CA VAL A 335 23.31 9.68 4.76
C VAL A 335 24.78 10.01 4.89
N LYS A 336 25.10 10.96 5.76
CA LYS A 336 26.46 11.45 5.99
C LYS A 336 26.86 11.25 7.44
N LEU A 337 28.00 10.63 7.68
CA LEU A 337 28.61 10.55 9.01
C LEU A 337 29.16 11.93 9.39
N ASP A 338 28.59 12.54 10.42
CA ASP A 338 28.95 13.90 10.85
C ASP A 338 30.02 13.89 11.95
N ARG A 339 29.88 12.99 12.93
CA ARG A 339 30.82 12.90 14.05
C ARG A 339 30.79 11.53 14.71
N VAL A 340 31.94 11.09 15.19
CA VAL A 340 32.08 9.96 16.12
C VAL A 340 32.94 10.44 17.28
N GLN A 341 32.44 10.35 18.51
CA GLN A 341 33.17 10.81 19.69
C GLN A 341 32.86 9.93 20.90
N LEU A 342 33.83 9.80 21.81
CA LEU A 342 33.62 9.14 23.09
C LEU A 342 32.82 10.08 24.03
N ASN A 343 31.75 9.57 24.62
CA ASN A 343 30.88 10.24 25.57
C ASN A 343 30.71 9.36 26.82
N GLY A 344 31.59 9.58 27.80
CA GLY A 344 31.73 8.68 28.95
C GLY A 344 32.34 7.35 28.53
N GLU A 345 31.62 6.25 28.77
CA GLU A 345 32.01 4.89 28.37
C GLU A 345 31.41 4.48 27.00
N LEU A 346 30.54 5.31 26.43
CA LEU A 346 29.82 5.03 25.18
C LEU A 346 30.37 5.89 24.05
N TYR A 347 30.25 5.40 22.81
CA TYR A 347 30.48 6.21 21.63
C TYR A 347 29.18 6.88 21.19
N GLU A 348 29.24 8.19 21.02
CA GLU A 348 28.21 8.96 20.35
C GLU A 348 28.52 9.07 18.86
N ILE A 349 27.60 8.57 18.04
CA ILE A 349 27.69 8.55 16.58
C ILE A 349 26.61 9.46 16.01
N ARG A 350 27.03 10.57 15.42
CA ARG A 350 26.17 11.56 14.78
C ARG A 350 26.21 11.43 13.27
N PHE A 351 25.04 11.39 12.65
CA PHE A 351 24.90 11.41 11.20
C PHE A 351 23.74 12.30 10.76
N ILE A 352 23.80 12.76 9.52
CA ILE A 352 22.79 13.61 8.90
C ILE A 352 22.14 12.81 7.78
N VAL A 353 20.81 12.77 7.78
CA VAL A 353 19.98 12.24 6.70
C VAL A 353 19.43 13.42 5.91
N GLU A 354 19.67 13.42 4.61
CA GLU A 354 19.15 14.39 3.65
C GLU A 354 18.30 13.68 2.61
N LEU A 355 17.13 14.23 2.31
CA LEU A 355 16.23 13.72 1.29
C LEU A 355 16.04 14.78 0.20
N GLU A 356 16.49 14.47 -1.01
CA GLU A 356 16.29 15.27 -2.21
C GLU A 356 14.79 15.25 -2.58
N ASP A 357 14.23 16.42 -2.90
CA ASP A 357 12.80 16.59 -3.18
C ASP A 357 11.89 16.03 -2.07
N ALA A 358 12.17 16.38 -0.81
CA ALA A 358 11.23 16.19 0.29
C ALA A 358 9.98 17.05 0.05
N ASP A 359 9.10 16.56 -0.82
CA ASP A 359 7.82 17.15 -1.18
C ASP A 359 7.09 17.55 0.10
N ARG A 360 6.40 18.71 0.16
CA ARG A 360 5.82 19.24 1.43
C ARG A 360 4.98 18.21 2.20
N ALA A 361 4.41 17.22 1.51
CA ALA A 361 3.69 16.11 2.12
C ALA A 361 4.52 15.26 3.10
N LEU A 362 5.85 15.22 2.93
CA LEU A 362 6.79 14.55 3.81
C LEU A 362 7.16 15.38 5.04
N GLU A 363 6.99 16.72 5.01
CA GLU A 363 7.34 17.60 6.13
C GLU A 363 6.55 17.30 7.40
N SER A 364 5.24 17.09 7.28
CA SER A 364 4.38 16.73 8.42
C SER A 364 4.58 15.30 8.90
N HIS A 365 5.24 14.46 8.12
CA HIS A 365 5.40 13.04 8.41
C HIS A 365 6.85 12.63 8.75
N ARG A 366 7.84 13.55 8.76
CA ARG A 366 9.27 13.26 9.00
C ARG A 366 9.58 12.46 10.28
N GLN A 367 8.60 12.34 11.19
CA GLN A 367 8.69 11.46 12.35
C GLN A 367 9.09 10.02 11.99
N TRP A 368 8.76 9.54 10.78
CA TRP A 368 9.16 8.21 10.32
C TRP A 368 10.68 8.00 10.28
N ILE A 369 11.48 9.06 10.07
CA ILE A 369 12.95 9.00 10.05
C ILE A 369 13.49 8.52 11.42
N PHE A 370 12.77 8.83 12.50
CA PHE A 370 13.14 8.44 13.86
C PHE A 370 12.84 6.97 14.18
N GLN A 371 12.01 6.31 13.38
CA GLN A 371 11.66 4.90 13.53
C GLN A 371 12.55 3.98 12.69
N ASN A 372 13.51 4.55 11.94
CA ASN A 372 14.43 3.77 11.13
C ASN A 372 15.48 3.09 12.01
N PRO A 373 15.71 1.77 11.81
CA PRO A 373 16.77 1.06 12.51
C PRO A 373 18.14 1.70 12.30
N ALA A 374 18.87 1.91 13.39
CA ALA A 374 20.25 2.34 13.41
C ALA A 374 21.03 1.44 14.38
N PHE A 375 22.03 0.72 13.87
CA PHE A 375 22.89 -0.15 14.66
C PHE A 375 24.34 -0.07 14.19
N VAL A 376 25.26 -0.55 15.01
CA VAL A 376 26.67 -0.72 14.61
C VAL A 376 26.92 -2.18 14.30
N ARG A 377 27.65 -2.45 13.22
CA ARG A 377 28.27 -3.75 12.98
C ARG A 377 29.75 -3.63 13.35
N ASP A 378 30.21 -4.44 14.31
CA ASP A 378 31.62 -4.45 14.72
C ASP A 378 32.53 -5.11 13.67
N ALA A 379 33.84 -5.15 13.93
CA ALA A 379 34.82 -5.74 13.02
C ALA A 379 34.65 -7.26 12.84
N GLU A 380 34.05 -7.93 13.81
CA GLU A 380 33.73 -9.35 13.81
C GLU A 380 32.38 -9.65 13.12
N GLY A 381 31.59 -8.62 12.79
CA GLY A 381 30.29 -8.72 12.15
C GLY A 381 29.10 -8.76 13.12
N ASN A 382 29.32 -8.65 14.44
CA ASN A 382 28.25 -8.65 15.42
C ASN A 382 27.47 -7.34 15.38
N ARG A 383 26.17 -7.44 15.64
CA ARG A 383 25.26 -6.29 15.71
C ARG A 383 25.22 -5.73 17.13
N ILE A 384 25.49 -4.44 17.26
CA ILE A 384 25.42 -3.65 18.48
C ILE A 384 24.24 -2.69 18.35
N GLU A 385 23.22 -2.88 19.18
CA GLU A 385 22.05 -2.00 19.22
C GLU A 385 22.39 -0.64 19.82
N ASN A 386 21.64 0.38 19.42
CA ASN A 386 21.75 1.69 20.05
C ASN A 386 21.05 1.72 21.42
N LEU A 387 21.52 2.60 22.30
CA LEU A 387 20.96 2.82 23.64
C LEU A 387 20.01 4.02 23.72
N GLY A 388 19.65 4.59 22.57
CA GLY A 388 18.85 5.80 22.44
C GLY A 388 19.44 6.80 21.45
N TYR A 389 18.67 7.84 21.16
CA TYR A 389 19.04 8.88 20.22
C TYR A 389 18.70 10.29 20.70
N GLU A 390 19.43 11.27 20.14
CA GLU A 390 19.18 12.70 20.25
C GLU A 390 19.03 13.32 18.85
N LEU A 391 18.04 14.21 18.71
CA LEU A 391 17.90 15.07 17.54
C LEU A 391 18.73 16.34 17.76
N PHE A 392 19.73 16.58 16.91
CA PHE A 392 20.59 17.77 17.03
C PHE A 392 20.49 18.74 15.85
N LEU A 393 19.82 18.35 14.76
CA LEU A 393 19.58 19.19 13.59
C LEU A 393 18.24 18.85 12.95
N GLN A 394 17.46 19.88 12.61
CA GLN A 394 16.25 19.74 11.79
C GLN A 394 16.13 20.95 10.87
N THR A 395 16.12 20.71 9.57
CA THR A 395 15.93 21.72 8.53
C THR A 395 14.83 21.28 7.56
N GLU A 396 14.57 22.10 6.52
CA GLU A 396 13.62 21.76 5.46
C GLU A 396 14.05 20.53 4.64
N SER A 397 15.34 20.20 4.52
CA SER A 397 15.80 19.06 3.71
C SER A 397 16.56 17.99 4.49
N SER A 398 16.94 18.27 5.75
CA SER A 398 17.80 17.38 6.53
C SER A 398 17.41 17.21 7.99
N VAL A 399 17.77 16.05 8.53
CA VAL A 399 17.59 15.65 9.94
C VAL A 399 18.92 15.10 10.45
N GLY A 400 19.41 15.58 11.59
CA GLY A 400 20.64 15.09 12.24
C GLY A 400 20.33 14.29 13.49
N LEU A 401 20.80 13.04 13.53
CA LEU A 401 20.58 12.08 14.62
C LEU A 401 21.91 11.71 15.27
N GLY A 402 21.95 11.74 16.60
CA GLY A 402 23.05 11.23 17.42
C GLY A 402 22.60 10.00 18.19
N TYR A 403 23.26 8.86 18.00
CA TYR A 403 22.97 7.62 18.73
C TYR A 403 24.13 7.25 19.64
N LEU A 404 23.82 6.57 20.75
CA LEU A 404 24.80 6.06 21.70
C LEU A 404 24.99 4.56 21.53
N PHE A 405 26.24 4.10 21.50
CA PHE A 405 26.61 2.70 21.33
C PHE A 405 27.74 2.29 22.28
N GLU A 406 27.70 1.05 22.76
CA GLU A 406 28.80 0.40 23.47
C GLU A 406 29.71 -0.30 22.45
N VAL A 407 30.69 0.42 21.92
CA VAL A 407 31.62 -0.07 20.88
C VAL A 407 33.01 -0.21 21.46
N ASP A 408 33.58 -1.41 21.42
CA ASP A 408 34.92 -1.67 21.97
C ASP A 408 36.04 -1.06 21.12
N ARG A 409 35.92 -1.15 19.78
CA ARG A 409 36.92 -0.67 18.81
C ARG A 409 36.23 -0.06 17.60
N LEU A 410 36.71 1.10 17.16
CA LEU A 410 36.18 1.78 15.98
C LEU A 410 36.74 1.21 14.67
N GLU A 411 37.98 0.70 14.67
CA GLU A 411 38.56 0.09 13.47
C GLU A 411 37.74 -1.12 13.01
N GLY A 412 37.23 -1.06 11.78
CA GLY A 412 36.40 -2.11 11.20
C GLY A 412 34.92 -2.01 11.56
N ALA A 413 34.54 -1.16 12.53
CA ALA A 413 33.16 -0.93 12.89
C ALA A 413 32.45 -0.02 11.86
N THR A 414 31.19 -0.35 11.57
CA THR A 414 30.37 0.31 10.55
C THR A 414 29.01 0.68 11.14
N LEU A 415 28.61 1.95 10.99
CA LEU A 415 27.22 2.35 11.22
C LEU A 415 26.36 1.79 10.09
N VAL A 416 25.27 1.13 10.44
CA VAL A 416 24.22 0.70 9.52
C VAL A 416 22.94 1.44 9.86
N TYR A 417 22.49 2.28 8.93
CA TYR A 417 21.19 2.96 9.01
C TYR A 417 20.26 2.43 7.92
N GLN A 418 19.07 1.98 8.29
CA GLN A 418 18.13 1.34 7.36
C GLN A 418 16.94 2.24 7.10
N SER A 419 16.80 2.72 5.86
CA SER A 419 15.71 3.63 5.49
C SER A 419 15.15 3.32 4.11
N PRO A 420 13.83 3.46 3.89
CA PRO A 420 13.31 3.66 2.53
C PRO A 420 13.92 4.93 1.92
N THR A 421 14.21 4.85 0.62
CA THR A 421 14.81 5.94 -0.18
C THR A 421 13.79 6.66 -1.05
N SER A 422 12.54 6.19 -1.03
CA SER A 422 11.41 6.75 -1.78
C SER A 422 10.12 6.57 -1.00
N VAL A 423 9.15 7.44 -1.29
CA VAL A 423 7.80 7.42 -0.70
C VAL A 423 6.78 7.62 -1.81
N VAL A 424 5.71 6.84 -1.77
CA VAL A 424 4.64 6.85 -2.79
C VAL A 424 3.36 7.35 -2.18
N ARG A 425 2.71 8.29 -2.86
CA ARG A 425 1.31 8.61 -2.58
C ARG A 425 0.43 7.51 -3.14
N ASN A 426 -0.30 6.84 -2.27
CA ASN A 426 -1.24 5.80 -2.63
C ASN A 426 -2.65 6.19 -2.17
N GLN A 427 -3.63 6.04 -3.08
CA GLN A 427 -5.03 6.34 -2.82
C GLN A 427 -5.87 5.11 -3.18
N VAL A 428 -6.64 4.60 -2.22
CA VAL A 428 -7.47 3.42 -2.43
C VAL A 428 -8.87 3.61 -1.87
N GLU A 429 -9.87 3.00 -2.50
CA GLU A 429 -11.27 3.09 -2.10
C GLU A 429 -11.67 1.83 -1.32
N PHE A 430 -12.48 1.99 -0.28
CA PHE A 430 -13.04 0.86 0.48
C PHE A 430 -14.56 0.92 0.51
N VAL A 431 -15.18 -0.25 0.62
CA VAL A 431 -16.62 -0.42 0.75
C VAL A 431 -16.88 -1.50 1.80
N LEU A 432 -17.47 -1.10 2.91
CA LEU A 432 -17.99 -2.00 3.93
C LEU A 432 -19.49 -2.15 3.76
N GLN A 433 -20.02 -3.31 4.11
CA GLN A 433 -21.42 -3.65 3.91
C GLN A 433 -22.04 -4.16 5.21
N ASP A 434 -23.35 -3.93 5.34
CA ASP A 434 -24.20 -4.57 6.34
C ASP A 434 -23.74 -4.44 7.80
N ILE A 435 -23.29 -3.25 8.21
CA ILE A 435 -22.88 -2.97 9.59
C ILE A 435 -24.12 -2.75 10.46
N ALA A 436 -24.38 -3.65 11.41
CA ALA A 436 -25.53 -3.55 12.32
C ALA A 436 -25.48 -2.29 13.20
N LEU A 437 -26.65 -1.68 13.43
CA LEU A 437 -26.82 -0.52 14.31
C LEU A 437 -27.43 -0.93 15.66
N PRO A 438 -27.09 -0.22 16.76
CA PRO A 438 -27.55 -0.52 18.12
C PRO A 438 -28.98 -0.03 18.43
#